data_AF-A0A4V2MQU6-F1
#
_entry.id   AF-A0A4V2MQU6-F1
#
_cell.length_a   1.000
_cell.length_b   1.000
_cell.length_c   1.000
_cell.angle_alpha   90.00
_cell.angle_beta   90.00
_cell.angle_gamma   90.00
#
_symmetry.space_group_name_H-M   'P 1'
#
loop_
_entity.id
_entity.type
_entity.pdbx_description
1 polymer ?
#
loop_
_entity_poly.entity_id
_entity_poly.type
_entity_poly.pdbx_seq_one_letter_code
_entity_poly.pdbx_strand_id
1 'polypeptide(L)'
;MKILKAAEAFDKSAKIYQENNKSRYQISSTVDKVHVNYHSEDYLSTALEQNNFETLILKRYSSPDKDGLTVTDLVLVCKIKSPA
;
A
#
# COMPACT_ATOMS: atom_id res chain seq x y z
N MET A 1 4.49 20.97 -4.15
CA MET A 1 3.85 19.66 -3.91
C MET A 1 2.34 19.85 -4.03
N LYS A 2 1.70 19.25 -5.03
CA LYS A 2 0.28 19.50 -5.34
C LYS A 2 -0.58 18.56 -4.48
N ILE A 3 -1.38 19.14 -3.58
CA ILE A 3 -2.28 18.43 -2.65
C ILE A 3 -3.55 18.07 -3.42
N LEU A 4 -3.92 16.78 -3.44
CA LEU A 4 -5.18 16.29 -4.00
C LEU A 4 -6.33 16.56 -3.01
N LYS A 5 -7.52 16.90 -3.53
CA LYS A 5 -8.70 17.26 -2.72
C LYS A 5 -9.19 16.03 -1.95
N ALA A 6 -9.67 16.23 -0.73
CA ALA A 6 -10.09 15.20 0.23
C ALA A 6 -11.15 14.18 -0.25
N ALA A 7 -11.78 14.39 -1.42
CA ALA A 7 -12.66 13.40 -2.05
C ALA A 7 -11.91 12.28 -2.80
N GLU A 8 -10.60 12.43 -3.01
CA GLU A 8 -9.72 11.46 -3.65
C GLU A 8 -8.83 10.79 -2.60
N ALA A 9 -9.44 10.26 -1.53
CA ALA A 9 -8.74 9.43 -0.56
C ALA A 9 -8.07 8.27 -1.31
N PHE A 10 -6.74 8.28 -1.30
CA PHE A 10 -5.89 7.34 -2.00
C PHE A 10 -6.17 5.91 -1.52
N ASP A 11 -6.92 5.14 -2.30
CA ASP A 11 -7.12 3.70 -2.08
C ASP A 11 -5.91 2.95 -2.66
N LYS A 12 -4.76 3.08 -2.00
CA LYS A 12 -3.54 2.34 -2.36
C LYS A 12 -3.47 1.08 -1.51
N SER A 13 -4.03 -0.02 -2.02
CA SER A 13 -3.70 -1.35 -1.51
C SER A 13 -2.24 -1.66 -1.86
N ALA A 14 -1.34 -1.55 -0.89
CA ALA A 14 0.03 -1.99 -1.04
C ALA A 14 0.09 -3.48 -0.68
N LYS A 15 0.48 -4.32 -1.63
CA LYS A 15 0.78 -5.72 -1.34
C LYS A 15 2.14 -5.79 -0.64
N ILE A 16 2.36 -6.75 0.25
CA ILE A 16 3.63 -7.03 0.92
C ILE A 16 4.05 -8.48 0.65
N TYR A 17 5.30 -8.65 0.24
CA TYR A 17 6.00 -9.93 0.29
C TYR A 17 7.14 -9.81 1.32
N GLN A 18 7.45 -10.90 2.03
CA GLN A 18 8.52 -10.93 3.06
C GLN A 18 9.94 -10.63 2.51
N GLU A 19 10.13 -10.55 1.20
CA GLU A 19 11.39 -10.16 0.59
C GLU A 19 11.29 -8.73 0.05
N ASN A 20 12.04 -7.82 0.66
CA ASN A 20 12.06 -6.37 0.45
C ASN A 20 12.42 -5.89 -0.99
N ASN A 21 12.44 -6.78 -1.99
CA ASN A 21 12.94 -6.45 -3.33
C ASN A 21 12.24 -7.19 -4.49
N LYS A 22 10.92 -7.46 -4.39
CA LYS A 22 10.13 -8.14 -5.43
C LYS A 22 9.29 -7.22 -6.33
N SER A 23 9.56 -5.91 -6.35
CA SER A 23 8.89 -4.97 -7.27
C SER A 23 9.11 -5.45 -8.70
N ARG A 24 8.00 -5.64 -9.43
CA ARG A 24 8.02 -6.36 -10.71
C ARG A 24 6.91 -5.88 -11.63
N TYR A 25 7.14 -6.05 -12.93
CA TYR A 25 6.06 -5.94 -13.90
C TYR A 25 5.13 -7.15 -13.80
N GLN A 26 3.83 -6.89 -13.82
CA GLN A 26 2.78 -7.91 -13.88
C GLN A 26 1.81 -7.56 -15.01
N ILE A 27 1.26 -8.59 -15.64
CA ILE A 27 0.19 -8.40 -16.61
C ILE A 27 -1.12 -8.33 -15.81
N SER A 28 -1.84 -7.21 -15.94
CA SER A 28 -3.13 -7.00 -15.31
C SER A 28 -4.19 -7.92 -15.92
N SER A 29 -5.37 -8.00 -15.29
CA SER A 29 -6.54 -8.66 -15.89
C SER A 29 -7.02 -8.01 -17.18
N THR A 30 -6.60 -6.77 -17.47
CA THR A 30 -6.90 -6.02 -18.71
C THR A 30 -5.80 -6.15 -19.77
N VAL A 31 -4.81 -7.03 -19.57
CA VAL A 31 -3.67 -7.29 -20.47
C VAL A 31 -2.61 -6.17 -20.47
N ASP A 32 -2.80 -5.11 -19.68
CA ASP A 32 -1.81 -4.06 -19.52
C ASP A 32 -0.63 -4.54 -18.66
N LYS A 33 0.59 -4.06 -18.97
CA LYS A 33 1.74 -4.26 -18.09
C LYS A 33 1.76 -3.17 -17.03
N VAL A 34 1.59 -3.58 -15.78
CA VAL A 34 1.66 -2.69 -14.61
C VAL A 34 2.91 -2.97 -13.81
N HIS A 35 3.60 -1.92 -13.36
CA HIS A 35 4.71 -2.07 -12.42
C HIS A 35 4.17 -2.03 -10.99
N VAL A 36 4.31 -3.14 -10.27
CA VAL A 36 3.86 -3.24 -8.87
C VAL A 36 5.03 -2.92 -7.95
N ASN A 37 4.88 -1.83 -7.20
CA ASN A 37 5.84 -1.45 -6.16
C ASN A 37 5.42 -2.06 -4.83
N TYR A 38 6.26 -2.93 -4.28
CA TYR A 38 6.08 -3.47 -2.92
C TYR A 38 6.80 -2.56 -1.93
N HIS A 39 6.15 -2.31 -0.80
CA HIS A 39 6.72 -1.52 0.29
C HIS A 39 6.57 -2.31 1.59
N SER A 40 7.55 -2.22 2.49
CA SER A 40 7.37 -2.75 3.83
C SER A 40 6.39 -1.90 4.62
N GLU A 41 5.70 -2.52 5.58
CA GLU A 41 4.79 -1.82 6.48
C GLU A 41 5.50 -0.70 7.24
N ASP A 42 6.65 -1.02 7.83
CA ASP A 42 7.46 -0.09 8.63
C ASP A 42 7.84 1.15 7.82
N TYR A 43 8.18 0.97 6.55
CA TYR A 43 8.48 2.09 5.66
C TYR A 43 7.25 2.98 5.45
N LEU A 44 6.09 2.38 5.14
CA LEU A 44 4.86 3.14 4.87
C LEU A 44 4.33 3.84 6.12
N SER A 45 4.27 3.15 7.25
CA SER A 45 3.79 3.71 8.52
C SER A 45 4.66 4.88 8.98
N THR A 46 5.99 4.72 8.92
CA THR A 46 6.95 5.78 9.24
C THR A 46 6.80 6.97 8.30
N ALA A 47 6.72 6.74 6.99
CA ALA A 47 6.58 7.82 6.01
C ALA A 47 5.26 8.58 6.20
N LEU A 48 4.16 7.89 6.48
CA LEU A 48 2.86 8.51 6.75
C LEU A 48 2.91 9.37 8.02
N GLU A 49 3.49 8.86 9.10
CA GLU A 49 3.64 9.59 10.35
C GLU A 49 4.48 10.87 10.17
N GLN A 50 5.63 10.76 9.49
CA GLN A 50 6.50 11.89 9.16
C GLN A 50 5.82 12.95 8.28
N ASN A 51 4.73 12.59 7.60
CA ASN A 51 3.95 13.47 6.75
C ASN A 51 2.60 13.88 7.38
N ASN A 52 2.53 13.92 8.71
CA ASN A 52 1.36 14.36 9.47
C ASN A 52 0.11 13.50 9.26
N PHE A 53 0.27 12.21 9.00
CA PHE A 53 -0.85 11.26 9.03
C PHE A 53 -0.84 10.47 10.34
N GLU A 54 -2.04 10.12 10.80
CA GLU A 54 -2.31 9.18 11.89
C GLU A 54 -2.95 7.93 11.31
N THR A 55 -2.38 6.77 11.58
CA THR A 55 -2.92 5.48 11.14
C THR A 55 -4.11 5.08 12.01
N LEU A 56 -5.27 4.90 11.37
CA LEU A 56 -6.51 4.47 11.98
C LEU A 56 -6.68 2.96 11.90
N ILE A 57 -6.31 2.37 10.75
CA ILE A 57 -6.44 0.95 10.48
C ILE A 57 -5.15 0.45 9.86
N LEU A 58 -4.68 -0.68 10.37
CA LEU A 58 -3.62 -1.46 9.78
C LEU A 58 -4.05 -2.92 9.82
N LYS A 59 -4.28 -3.50 8.65
CA LYS A 59 -4.71 -4.90 8.51
C LYS A 59 -3.92 -5.62 7.45
N ARG A 60 -3.64 -6.89 7.72
CA ARG A 60 -2.98 -7.82 6.80
C ARG A 60 -3.98 -8.87 6.36
N TYR A 61 -4.04 -9.13 5.06
CA TYR A 61 -4.87 -10.19 4.50
C TYR A 61 -3.97 -11.11 3.67
N SER A 62 -3.81 -12.35 4.11
CA SER A 62 -3.03 -13.33 3.37
C SER A 62 -3.95 -14.20 2.52
N SER A 63 -3.65 -14.29 1.22
CA SER A 63 -4.37 -15.14 0.28
C SER A 63 -3.38 -15.76 -0.71
N PRO A 64 -3.63 -16.99 -1.20
CA PRO A 64 -2.85 -17.53 -2.30
C PRO A 64 -3.08 -16.69 -3.57
N ASP A 65 -2.02 -16.46 -4.33
CA ASP A 65 -2.14 -15.96 -5.71
C ASP A 65 -2.48 -17.09 -6.69
N LYS A 66 -2.48 -16.76 -7.99
CA LYS A 66 -2.83 -17.67 -9.08
C LYS A 66 -1.90 -18.87 -9.20
N ASP A 67 -0.68 -18.77 -8.68
CA ASP A 67 0.35 -19.82 -8.72
C ASP A 67 0.47 -20.55 -7.37
N GLY A 68 -0.44 -20.29 -6.43
CA GLY A 68 -0.45 -20.88 -5.10
C GLY A 68 0.55 -20.26 -4.12
N LEU A 69 1.22 -19.16 -4.50
CA LEU A 69 2.11 -18.44 -3.59
C LEU A 69 1.28 -17.57 -2.65
N THR A 70 1.52 -17.68 -1.34
CA THR A 70 0.84 -16.81 -0.37
C THR A 70 1.32 -15.37 -0.53
N VAL A 71 0.38 -14.47 -0.78
CA VAL A 71 0.60 -13.03 -0.85
C VAL A 71 -0.10 -12.39 0.35
N THR A 72 0.56 -11.45 1.00
CA THR A 72 -0.04 -10.69 2.10
C THR A 72 -0.33 -9.28 1.64
N ASP A 73 -1.60 -8.93 1.54
CA ASP A 73 -2.04 -7.58 1.26
C ASP A 73 -2.00 -6.76 2.55
N LEU A 74 -1.45 -5.55 2.49
CA LEU A 74 -1.48 -4.58 3.58
C LEU A 74 -2.51 -3.49 3.25
N VAL A 75 -3.45 -3.29 4.16
CA VAL A 75 -4.42 -2.20 4.13
C VAL A 75 -4.10 -1.24 5.26
N LEU A 76 -3.72 -0.02 4.89
CA LEU A 76 -3.48 1.10 5.79
C LEU A 76 -4.53 2.17 5.52
N VAL A 77 -5.28 2.56 6.56
CA VAL A 77 -6.20 3.71 6.49
C VAL A 77 -5.68 4.75 7.46
N CYS A 78 -5.46 5.96 6.96
CA CYS A 78 -4.92 7.06 7.74
C CYS A 78 -5.77 8.32 7.57
N LYS A 79 -5.75 9.18 8.58
CA LYS A 79 -6.29 10.56 8.50
C LYS A 79 -5.14 11.55 8.68
N ILE A 80 -5.33 12.77 8.21
CA ILE A 80 -4.40 13.87 8.53
C ILE A 80 -4.54 14.18 10.03
N LYS A 81 -3.41 14.31 10.72
CA LYS A 81 -3.37 14.77 12.12
C LYS A 81 -3.98 16.17 12.17
N SER A 82 -4.97 16.37 13.03
CA SER A 82 -5.46 17.72 13.31
C SER A 82 -4.31 18.54 13.89
N PRO A 83 -4.13 19.81 13.47
CA PRO A 83 -3.22 20.70 14.18
C PRO A 83 -3.63 20.78 15.66
N ALA A 84 -2.63 20.74 16.53
CA ALA A 84 -2.80 20.86 17.99
C ALA A 84 -3.33 22.25 18.38
#